data_AF-A0A382N2H6-F1
#
_entry.id   AF-A0A382N2H6-F1
#
_cell.length_a   1.000
_cell.length_b   1.000
_cell.length_c   1.000
_cell.angle_alpha   90.00
_cell.angle_beta   90.00
_cell.angle_gamma   90.00
#
_symmetry.space_group_name_H-M   'P 1'
#
loop_
_entity.id
_entity.type
_entity.pdbx_description
1 polymer ?
#
loop_
_entity_poly.entity_id
_entity_poly.type
_entity_poly.pdbx_seq_one_letter_code
_entity_poly.pdbx_strand_id
1 'polypeptide(L)'
;ALQPILSQILNAVKDALENTPPELSADLVDMGLTLTGGGSLLKNIDKLISKETGLPVMVADDPLACVAIGTGKALDNEDLFSTMLSEY
;
A
#
# COMPACT_ATOMS: atom_id res chain seq x y z
N ALA A 1 18.88 -3.27 -14.79
CA ALA A 1 17.65 -2.81 -15.47
C ALA A 1 16.58 -2.35 -14.48
N LEU A 2 16.19 -3.16 -13.49
CA LEU A 2 15.11 -2.80 -12.56
C LEU A 2 15.50 -1.80 -11.45
N GLN A 3 16.79 -1.67 -11.13
CA GLN A 3 17.25 -0.83 -10.02
C GLN A 3 16.74 0.63 -10.06
N PRO A 4 16.78 1.37 -11.19
CA PRO A 4 16.25 2.72 -11.23
C PRO A 4 14.75 2.80 -10.93
N ILE A 5 13.97 1.81 -11.39
CA ILE A 5 12.53 1.73 -11.13
C ILE A 5 12.26 1.42 -9.66
N LEU A 6 13.04 0.50 -9.07
CA LEU A 6 12.93 0.19 -7.64
C LEU A 6 13.29 1.40 -6.77
N SER A 7 14.30 2.17 -7.15
CA SER A 7 14.63 3.43 -6.46
C SER A 7 13.50 4.45 -6.55
N GLN A 8 12.80 4.55 -7.69
CA GLN A 8 11.63 5.43 -7.81
C GLN A 8 10.48 4.99 -6.90
N ILE A 9 10.18 3.70 -6.85
CA ILE A 9 9.15 3.16 -5.95
C ILE A 9 9.52 3.43 -4.49
N LEU A 10 10.77 3.18 -4.10
CA LEU A 10 11.25 3.42 -2.75
C LEU A 10 11.17 4.88 -2.33
N ASN A 11 11.55 5.80 -3.23
CA ASN A 11 11.45 7.23 -2.96
C ASN A 11 9.99 7.64 -2.78
N ALA A 12 9.08 7.19 -3.64
CA ALA A 12 7.65 7.48 -3.49
C ALA A 12 7.08 6.96 -2.15
N VAL A 13 7.52 5.78 -1.69
CA VAL A 13 7.13 5.26 -0.38
C VAL A 13 7.67 6.15 0.75
N LYS A 14 8.94 6.55 0.69
CA LYS A 14 9.54 7.44 1.71
C LYS A 14 8.86 8.81 1.74
N ASP A 15 8.60 9.40 0.58
CA ASP A 15 7.90 10.68 0.46
C ASP A 15 6.49 10.59 1.08
N ALA A 16 5.76 9.50 0.85
CA ALA A 16 4.44 9.29 1.47
C ALA A 16 4.53 9.19 3.00
N LEU A 17 5.54 8.48 3.52
CA LEU A 17 5.77 8.36 4.97
C LEU A 17 6.14 9.71 5.60
N GLU A 18 6.97 10.52 4.93
CA GLU A 18 7.35 11.86 5.40
C GLU A 18 6.18 12.84 5.47
N ASN A 19 5.19 12.68 4.58
CA ASN A 19 3.98 13.51 4.55
C ASN A 19 2.84 12.95 5.43
N THR A 20 3.03 11.79 6.07
CA THR A 20 2.00 11.20 6.93
C THR A 20 1.91 11.97 8.26
N PRO A 21 0.71 12.39 8.69
CA PRO A 21 0.53 13.09 9.96
C PRO A 21 1.09 12.30 11.15
N PRO A 22 1.71 12.96 12.15
CA PRO A 22 2.31 12.29 13.30
C PRO A 22 1.36 11.34 14.04
N GLU A 23 0.06 11.66 14.06
CA GLU A 23 -0.98 10.87 14.71
C GLU A 23 -1.12 9.47 14.10
N LEU A 24 -0.80 9.30 12.82
CA LEU A 24 -0.86 8.03 12.10
C LEU A 24 0.50 7.30 12.04
N SER A 25 1.59 8.02 12.33
CA SER A 25 2.95 7.45 12.29
C SER A 25 3.17 6.38 13.36
N ALA A 26 2.51 6.50 14.51
CA ALA A 26 2.56 5.47 15.55
C ALA A 26 1.93 4.16 15.09
N ASP A 27 0.76 4.23 14.45
CA ASP A 27 0.05 3.06 13.92
C ASP A 27 0.86 2.34 12.84
N LEU A 28 1.65 3.08 12.04
CA LEU A 28 2.52 2.50 11.02
C LEU A 28 3.66 1.65 11.60
N VAL A 29 4.15 1.97 12.80
CA VAL A 29 5.19 1.17 13.46
C VAL A 29 4.67 -0.21 13.85
N ASP A 30 3.41 -0.28 14.28
CA ASP A 30 2.77 -1.51 14.73
C ASP A 30 2.17 -2.31 13.57
N MET A 31 1.46 -1.65 12.65
CA MET A 31 0.73 -2.28 11.55
C MET A 31 1.58 -2.46 10.28
N GLY A 32 2.56 -1.59 10.05
CA GLY A 32 3.43 -1.62 8.88
C GLY A 32 2.73 -1.27 7.57
N LEU A 33 3.28 -1.77 6.46
CA LEU A 33 2.80 -1.55 5.10
C LEU A 33 2.27 -2.86 4.50
N THR A 34 1.18 -2.76 3.75
CA THR A 34 0.66 -3.88 2.94
C THR A 34 0.85 -3.59 1.46
N LEU A 35 1.56 -4.47 0.76
CA LEU A 35 1.76 -4.40 -0.68
C LEU A 35 0.65 -5.15 -1.41
N THR A 36 0.18 -4.57 -2.50
CA THR A 36 -0.84 -5.15 -3.38
C THR A 36 -0.47 -4.94 -4.85
N GLY A 37 -1.27 -5.50 -5.76
CA GLY A 37 -1.04 -5.48 -7.21
C GLY A 37 0.04 -6.46 -7.66
N GLY A 38 0.13 -6.70 -8.98
CA GLY A 38 1.09 -7.66 -9.53
C GLY A 38 2.57 -7.29 -9.31
N GLY A 39 2.87 -6.00 -9.12
CA GLY A 39 4.23 -5.53 -8.80
C GLY A 39 4.74 -6.01 -7.45
N SER A 40 3.84 -6.29 -6.49
CA SER A 40 4.20 -6.82 -5.17
C SER A 40 4.74 -8.25 -5.21
N LEU A 41 4.52 -8.98 -6.31
CA LEU A 41 5.03 -10.34 -6.51
C LEU A 41 6.50 -10.39 -6.94
N LEU A 42 7.14 -9.24 -7.14
CA LEU A 42 8.57 -9.19 -7.40
C LEU A 42 9.33 -9.75 -6.20
N LYS A 43 10.21 -10.73 -6.47
CA LYS A 43 10.91 -11.48 -5.43
C LYS A 43 11.62 -10.55 -4.43
N ASN A 44 11.25 -10.67 -3.15
CA ASN A 44 11.80 -9.94 -2.01
C ASN A 44 11.58 -8.40 -2.04
N ILE A 45 10.60 -7.88 -2.78
CA ILE A 45 10.31 -6.45 -2.80
C ILE A 45 9.83 -5.94 -1.43
N ASP A 46 9.04 -6.75 -0.73
CA ASP A 46 8.62 -6.57 0.67
C ASP A 46 9.83 -6.37 1.60
N LYS A 47 10.83 -7.25 1.50
CA LYS A 47 12.05 -7.18 2.32
C LYS A 47 12.89 -5.95 2.00
N LEU A 48 12.96 -5.58 0.73
CA LEU A 48 13.67 -4.38 0.30
C LEU A 48 13.02 -3.13 0.90
N ILE A 49 11.69 -2.98 0.76
CA ILE A 49 10.96 -1.84 1.31
C ILE A 49 11.10 -1.83 2.83
N SER A 50 10.92 -2.97 3.50
CA SER A 50 11.05 -3.09 4.96
C SER A 50 12.44 -2.67 5.46
N LYS A 51 13.50 -3.08 4.76
CA LYS A 51 14.87 -2.67 5.09
C LYS A 51 15.07 -1.16 4.94
N GLU A 52 14.48 -0.56 3.91
CA GLU A 52 14.67 0.85 3.56
C GLU A 52 13.81 1.81 4.39
N THR A 53 12.66 1.36 4.88
CA THR A 53 11.74 2.17 5.70
C THR A 53 11.87 1.86 7.20
N GLY A 54 12.40 0.70 7.57
CA GLY A 54 12.43 0.21 8.94
C GLY A 54 11.06 -0.28 9.45
N LEU A 55 10.04 -0.33 8.59
CA LEU A 55 8.69 -0.76 8.95
C LEU A 55 8.45 -2.23 8.58
N PRO A 56 7.54 -2.93 9.28
CA PRO A 56 7.02 -4.20 8.82
C PRO A 56 6.39 -4.04 7.43
N VAL A 57 6.64 -4.98 6.52
CA VAL A 57 6.02 -4.98 5.19
C VAL A 57 5.52 -6.38 4.88
N MET A 58 4.26 -6.48 4.48
CA MET A 58 3.64 -7.73 4.07
C MET A 58 3.02 -7.61 2.69
N VAL A 59 2.91 -8.73 1.97
CA VAL A 59 2.17 -8.81 0.71
C VAL A 59 0.77 -9.32 1.04
N ALA A 60 -0.26 -8.72 0.46
CA ALA A 60 -1.64 -9.18 0.63
C ALA A 60 -1.80 -10.64 0.16
N ASP A 61 -2.79 -11.36 0.71
CA ASP A 61 -3.01 -12.78 0.41
C ASP A 61 -3.31 -13.04 -1.08
N ASP A 62 -4.12 -12.18 -1.72
CA ASP A 62 -4.37 -12.18 -3.17
C ASP A 62 -4.13 -10.78 -3.75
N PRO A 63 -2.84 -10.43 -4.00
CA PRO A 63 -2.50 -9.07 -4.40
C PRO A 63 -2.99 -8.74 -5.82
N LEU A 64 -3.28 -9.75 -6.65
CA LEU A 64 -3.81 -9.53 -8.00
C LEU A 64 -5.29 -9.18 -7.98
N ALA A 65 -6.06 -9.79 -7.06
CA ALA A 65 -7.50 -9.56 -6.97
C ALA A 65 -7.91 -8.44 -5.99
N CYS A 66 -6.99 -7.95 -5.15
CA CYS A 66 -7.29 -6.93 -4.13
C CYS A 66 -8.15 -5.76 -4.63
N VAL A 67 -7.83 -5.21 -5.81
CA VAL A 67 -8.59 -4.09 -6.39
C VAL A 67 -10.03 -4.52 -6.71
N ALA A 68 -10.20 -5.61 -7.47
CA ALA A 68 -11.53 -6.10 -7.87
C ALA A 68 -12.39 -6.50 -6.65
N ILE A 69 -11.79 -7.21 -5.69
CA ILE A 69 -12.46 -7.62 -4.45
C ILE A 69 -12.85 -6.39 -3.62
N GLY A 70 -11.95 -5.42 -3.46
CA GLY A 70 -12.21 -4.19 -2.72
C GLY A 70 -13.35 -3.38 -3.35
N THR A 71 -13.35 -3.25 -4.68
CA THR A 71 -14.44 -2.60 -5.41
C THR A 71 -15.77 -3.34 -5.23
N GLY A 72 -15.79 -4.67 -5.31
CA GLY A 72 -17.01 -5.46 -5.07
C GLY A 72 -17.56 -5.25 -3.65
N LYS A 73 -16.68 -5.28 -2.63
CA LYS A 73 -17.06 -5.01 -1.24
C LYS A 73 -17.62 -3.59 -1.03
N ALA A 74 -17.07 -2.60 -1.74
CA ALA A 74 -17.58 -1.25 -1.68
C ALA A 74 -19.00 -1.18 -2.30
N LEU A 75 -19.21 -1.80 -3.47
CA LEU A 75 -20.52 -1.85 -4.13
C LEU A 75 -21.61 -2.51 -3.28
N ASP A 76 -21.27 -3.52 -2.49
CA ASP A 76 -22.20 -4.19 -1.57
C ASP A 76 -22.61 -3.30 -0.37
N ASN A 77 -21.94 -2.16 -0.16
CA ASN A 77 -22.23 -1.19 0.89
C ASN A 77 -22.64 0.16 0.27
N GLU A 78 -23.95 0.37 0.14
CA GLU A 78 -24.54 1.54 -0.53
C GLU A 78 -24.07 2.87 0.08
N ASP A 79 -24.00 2.96 1.42
CA ASP A 79 -23.54 4.17 2.11
C ASP A 79 -22.06 4.47 1.76
N LEU A 80 -21.19 3.47 1.91
CA LEU A 80 -19.77 3.60 1.59
C LEU A 80 -19.55 3.95 0.11
N PHE A 81 -20.27 3.26 -0.78
CA PHE A 81 -20.17 3.49 -2.21
C PHE A 81 -20.65 4.90 -2.61
N SER A 82 -21.77 5.34 -2.04
CA SER A 82 -22.30 6.68 -2.28
C SER A 82 -21.33 7.76 -1.79
N THR A 83 -20.73 7.60 -0.61
CA THR A 83 -19.73 8.57 -0.11
C THR A 83 -18.55 8.70 -1.07
N MET A 84 -17.99 7.58 -1.54
CA MET A 84 -16.86 7.56 -2.48
C MET A 84 -17.15 8.25 -3.81
N LEU A 85 -18.40 8.22 -4.29
CA LEU A 85 -18.81 8.87 -5.54
C LEU A 85 -19.13 10.37 -5.37
N SER A 86 -19.43 10.81 -4.15
CA SER A 86 -19.88 12.18 -3.88
C SER A 86 -18.75 13.19 -3.64
N GLU A 87 -17.49 12.77 -3.50
CA GLU A 87 -16.33 13.65 -3.30
C GLU A 87 -15.69 14.18 -4.60
N TYR A 88 -16.43 14.25 -5.70
CA TYR A 88 -16.02 14.88 -6.96
C TYR A 88 -16.86 16.11 -7.31
#